data_AF-A0AAN7ZCZ3-F1
#
_entry.id   AF-A0AAN7ZCZ3-F1
#
_cell.length_a   1.000
_cell.length_b   1.000
_cell.length_c   1.000
_cell.angle_alpha   90.00
_cell.angle_beta   90.00
_cell.angle_gamma   90.00
#
_symmetry.space_group_name_H-M   'P 1'
#
loop_
_entity.id
_entity.type
_entity.pdbx_description
1 polymer ?
#
loop_
_entity_poly.entity_id
_entity_poly.type
_entity_poly.pdbx_seq_one_letter_code
_entity_poly.pdbx_strand_id
1 'polypeptide(L)'
;MNLQQLFQDFNPSKFVVHSCLLIFIALFSLKLDNQLSWSFWYIFTPIWIWKILVITGATVGSYIWWRFPHFRLEGEAYIHYKSMLISLALHLILLMFELLVCDKLDSGRHLWILVFIPLIFISIVSIAVCIWAVKHDRSFELELFCAVNVLQFIFLALRLDGFISWSWEVVFVPLWIVMCLSLVGVLYTIIFAAILLRTPEVNAQQRKSSFQSALGYTFLVIPILIFQVLLANKLDGDIKMSYTAVASPLFISFITLIIMSFNAKSGNKWWFGIRKDFCSFILSAFPLLQEYGNISYTSEPRINGLEMQQQNEKVDVRNIKKADLLKPVLPIISIELPD
;
A
#
# COMPACT_ATOMS: atom_id res chain seq x y z
N MET A 1 -18.28 10.19 -9.61
CA MET A 1 -17.08 9.37 -9.37
C MET A 1 -17.49 7.94 -9.67
N ASN A 2 -16.83 7.25 -10.60
CA ASN A 2 -17.28 5.93 -11.02
C ASN A 2 -16.88 4.89 -9.96
N LEU A 3 -17.85 4.40 -9.17
CA LEU A 3 -17.61 3.40 -8.10
C LEU A 3 -16.86 2.18 -8.62
N GLN A 4 -17.15 1.78 -9.86
CA GLN A 4 -16.49 0.68 -10.55
C GLN A 4 -14.97 0.90 -10.71
N GLN A 5 -14.52 2.13 -10.98
CA GLN A 5 -13.08 2.45 -11.07
C GLN A 5 -12.40 2.37 -9.70
N LEU A 6 -13.07 2.85 -8.65
CA LEU A 6 -12.54 2.79 -7.27
C LEU A 6 -12.40 1.35 -6.78
N PHE A 7 -13.31 0.46 -7.17
CA PHE A 7 -13.19 -0.96 -6.88
C PHE A 7 -12.12 -1.65 -7.75
N GLN A 8 -11.93 -1.24 -9.00
CA GLN A 8 -10.89 -1.82 -9.87
C GLN A 8 -9.47 -1.49 -9.39
N ASP A 9 -9.24 -0.28 -8.89
CA ASP A 9 -7.92 0.19 -8.44
C ASP A 9 -7.64 -0.08 -6.94
N PHE A 10 -8.47 -0.89 -6.29
CA PHE A 10 -8.27 -1.24 -4.88
C PHE A 10 -7.23 -2.35 -4.71
N ASN A 11 -6.19 -2.06 -3.93
CA ASN A 11 -5.17 -3.03 -3.56
C ASN A 11 -5.37 -3.51 -2.11
N PRO A 12 -5.99 -4.68 -1.92
CA PRO A 12 -6.33 -5.16 -0.58
C PRO A 12 -5.11 -5.40 0.33
N SER A 13 -3.89 -5.62 -0.19
CA SER A 13 -2.75 -6.09 0.63
C SER A 13 -2.14 -4.92 1.29
N LYS A 14 -1.91 -3.89 0.49
CA LYS A 14 -1.49 -2.60 1.00
C LYS A 14 -2.49 -2.10 2.03
N PHE A 15 -3.79 -2.18 1.73
CA PHE A 15 -4.82 -1.79 2.70
C PHE A 15 -4.68 -2.55 4.03
N VAL A 16 -4.70 -3.89 4.01
CA VAL A 16 -4.58 -4.71 5.24
C VAL A 16 -3.27 -4.42 5.97
N VAL A 17 -2.14 -4.39 5.27
CA VAL A 17 -0.81 -4.12 5.86
C VAL A 17 -0.80 -2.78 6.58
N HIS A 18 -1.23 -1.71 5.90
CA HIS A 18 -1.19 -0.37 6.47
C HIS A 18 -2.19 -0.19 7.61
N SER A 19 -3.38 -0.80 7.54
CA SER A 19 -4.33 -0.82 8.65
C SER A 19 -3.79 -1.58 9.87
N CYS A 20 -3.19 -2.76 9.66
CA CYS A 20 -2.58 -3.53 10.74
C CYS A 20 -1.42 -2.76 11.40
N LEU A 21 -0.54 -2.14 10.61
CA LEU A 21 0.57 -1.34 11.13
C LEU A 21 0.09 -0.09 11.89
N LEU A 22 -0.95 0.59 11.39
CA LEU A 22 -1.56 1.73 12.07
C LEU A 22 -2.08 1.33 13.45
N ILE A 23 -2.88 0.26 13.52
CA ILE A 23 -3.46 -0.23 14.78
C ILE A 23 -2.34 -0.69 15.73
N PHE A 24 -1.34 -1.40 15.22
CA PHE A 24 -0.19 -1.82 16.02
C PHE A 24 0.55 -0.64 16.64
N ILE A 25 0.88 0.40 15.87
CA ILE A 25 1.61 1.57 16.38
C ILE A 25 0.76 2.36 17.38
N ALA A 26 -0.56 2.45 17.17
CA ALA A 26 -1.46 3.05 18.14
C ALA A 26 -1.46 2.27 19.47
N LEU A 27 -1.61 0.94 19.44
CA LEU A 27 -1.57 0.12 20.65
C LEU A 27 -0.19 0.13 21.32
N PHE A 28 0.88 0.08 20.54
CA PHE A 28 2.25 0.06 21.02
C PHE A 28 2.63 1.39 21.69
N SER A 29 2.29 2.53 21.09
CA SER A 29 2.53 3.86 21.68
C SER A 29 1.76 4.06 22.98
N LEU A 30 0.49 3.67 23.03
CA LEU A 30 -0.32 3.68 24.25
C LEU A 30 0.25 2.78 25.36
N LYS A 31 0.80 1.62 24.99
CA LYS A 31 1.50 0.74 25.93
C LYS A 31 2.76 1.38 26.49
N LEU A 32 3.59 1.98 25.64
CA LEU A 32 4.81 2.66 26.08
C LEU A 32 4.50 3.86 27.00
N ASP A 33 3.33 4.48 26.85
CA ASP A 33 2.83 5.52 27.75
C ASP A 33 2.18 4.96 29.04
N ASN A 34 2.26 3.65 29.29
CA ASN A 34 1.65 2.96 30.43
C ASN A 34 0.12 3.14 30.54
N GLN A 35 -0.56 3.50 29.44
CA GLN A 35 -2.02 3.64 29.42
C GLN A 35 -2.73 2.28 29.28
N LEU A 36 -2.02 1.26 28.78
CA LEU A 36 -2.51 -0.10 28.62
C LEU A 36 -1.75 -1.08 29.52
N SER A 37 -2.48 -1.87 30.31
CA SER A 37 -1.90 -2.93 31.16
C SER A 37 -1.70 -4.26 30.42
N TRP A 38 -2.11 -4.38 29.16
CA TRP A 38 -2.05 -5.62 28.38
C TRP A 38 -0.62 -6.12 28.16
N SER A 39 -0.43 -7.43 28.04
CA SER A 39 0.86 -8.02 27.63
C SER A 39 1.17 -7.67 26.16
N PHE A 40 2.46 -7.66 25.81
CA PHE A 40 2.93 -7.42 24.45
C PHE A 40 2.33 -8.38 23.41
N TRP A 41 1.98 -9.60 23.81
CA TRP A 41 1.30 -10.57 22.93
C TRP A 41 -0.02 -10.04 22.36
N TYR A 42 -0.81 -9.32 23.16
CA TYR A 42 -2.08 -8.73 22.71
C TYR A 42 -1.86 -7.49 21.84
N ILE A 43 -0.81 -6.72 22.11
CA ILE A 43 -0.47 -5.52 21.32
C ILE A 43 -0.03 -5.91 19.91
N PHE A 44 0.66 -7.03 19.76
CA PHE A 44 1.08 -7.56 18.46
C PHE A 44 -0.05 -8.24 17.66
N THR A 45 -1.28 -8.34 18.19
CA THR A 45 -2.40 -8.99 17.49
C THR A 45 -2.68 -8.48 16.06
N PRO A 46 -2.58 -7.17 15.73
CA PRO A 46 -2.78 -6.72 14.35
C PRO A 46 -1.73 -7.30 13.39
N ILE A 47 -0.49 -7.47 13.88
CA ILE A 47 0.61 -8.07 13.12
C ILE A 47 0.36 -9.58 12.94
N TRP A 48 -0.07 -10.29 14.00
CA TRP A 48 -0.42 -11.71 13.91
C TRP A 48 -1.52 -11.96 12.87
N ILE A 49 -2.57 -11.13 12.87
CA ILE A 49 -3.65 -11.20 11.87
C ILE A 49 -3.08 -11.06 10.46
N TRP A 50 -2.20 -10.08 10.24
CA TRP A 50 -1.55 -9.90 8.95
C TRP A 50 -0.73 -11.13 8.52
N LYS A 51 0.09 -11.71 9.41
CA LYS A 51 0.90 -12.90 9.08
C LYS A 51 0.03 -14.13 8.81
N ILE A 52 -1.01 -14.36 9.61
CA ILE A 52 -1.97 -15.45 9.40
C ILE A 52 -2.62 -15.32 8.03
N LEU A 53 -3.00 -14.10 7.61
CA LEU A 53 -3.57 -13.85 6.29
C LEU A 53 -2.59 -14.23 5.17
N VAL A 54 -1.30 -13.87 5.30
CA VAL A 54 -0.26 -14.22 4.32
C VAL A 54 -0.05 -15.73 4.23
N ILE A 55 0.03 -16.43 5.37
CA ILE A 55 0.20 -17.89 5.42
C ILE A 55 -1.02 -18.59 4.82
N THR A 56 -2.23 -18.15 5.17
CA THR A 56 -3.48 -18.69 4.59
C THR A 56 -3.54 -18.43 3.09
N GLY A 57 -3.13 -17.22 2.64
CA GLY A 57 -3.03 -16.86 1.24
C GLY A 57 -2.12 -17.79 0.45
N ALA A 58 -0.92 -18.05 0.97
CA ALA A 58 0.06 -18.89 0.31
C ALA A 58 -0.33 -20.37 0.34
N THR A 59 -0.92 -20.87 1.43
CA THR A 59 -1.38 -22.27 1.53
C THR A 59 -2.52 -22.56 0.54
N VAL A 60 -3.52 -21.68 0.44
CA VAL A 60 -4.58 -21.80 -0.57
C VAL A 60 -4.01 -21.70 -1.99
N GLY A 61 -3.08 -20.77 -2.23
CA GLY A 61 -2.37 -20.65 -3.50
C GLY A 61 -1.62 -21.93 -3.87
N SER A 62 -0.82 -22.49 -2.97
CA SER A 62 -0.09 -23.74 -3.19
C SER A 62 -1.02 -24.93 -3.42
N TYR A 63 -2.16 -25.00 -2.73
CA TYR A 63 -3.17 -26.03 -2.97
C TYR A 63 -3.73 -25.95 -4.40
N ILE A 64 -4.10 -24.75 -4.86
CA ILE A 64 -4.59 -24.52 -6.24
C ILE A 64 -3.50 -24.87 -7.26
N TRP A 65 -2.25 -24.48 -7.00
CA TRP A 65 -1.10 -24.80 -7.86
C TRP A 65 -0.89 -26.32 -8.01
N TRP A 66 -1.11 -27.10 -6.96
CA TRP A 66 -1.06 -28.56 -7.02
C TRP A 66 -2.23 -29.17 -7.77
N ARG A 67 -3.44 -28.64 -7.56
CA ARG A 67 -4.67 -29.19 -8.15
C ARG A 67 -4.73 -28.99 -9.67
N PHE A 68 -4.14 -27.91 -10.18
CA PHE A 68 -4.25 -27.51 -11.59
C PHE A 68 -2.87 -27.41 -12.27
N PRO A 69 -2.32 -28.54 -12.78
CA PRO A 69 -0.98 -28.58 -13.37
C PRO A 69 -0.86 -27.79 -14.68
N HIS A 70 -1.97 -27.49 -15.38
CA HIS A 70 -1.97 -26.67 -16.60
C HIS A 70 -1.36 -25.27 -16.39
N PHE A 71 -1.40 -24.74 -15.16
CA PHE A 71 -0.81 -23.45 -14.81
C PHE A 71 0.72 -23.43 -14.89
N ARG A 72 1.38 -24.58 -15.01
CA ARG A 72 2.83 -24.67 -15.20
C ARG A 72 3.27 -24.34 -16.63
N LEU A 73 2.35 -24.42 -17.60
CA LEU A 73 2.62 -24.15 -19.01
C LEU A 73 2.61 -22.64 -19.31
N GLU A 74 1.89 -21.86 -18.49
CA GLU A 74 1.88 -20.40 -18.54
C GLU A 74 3.12 -19.86 -17.79
N GLY A 75 4.16 -19.44 -18.53
CA GLY A 75 5.41 -18.93 -17.93
C GLY A 75 5.20 -17.78 -16.92
N GLU A 76 4.23 -16.90 -17.18
CA GLU A 76 3.83 -15.80 -16.27
C GLU A 76 3.29 -16.31 -14.92
N ALA A 77 2.42 -17.34 -14.94
CA ALA A 77 1.84 -17.90 -13.73
C ALA A 77 2.91 -18.54 -12.83
N TYR A 78 3.93 -19.15 -13.44
CA TYR A 78 5.07 -19.72 -12.73
C TYR A 78 5.91 -18.66 -12.00
N ILE A 79 6.16 -17.51 -12.63
CA ILE A 79 6.88 -16.39 -12.02
C ILE A 79 6.09 -15.81 -10.83
N HIS A 80 4.77 -15.62 -11.00
CA HIS A 80 3.92 -15.12 -9.92
C HIS A 80 3.84 -16.08 -8.72
N TYR A 81 3.77 -17.39 -8.98
CA TYR A 81 3.81 -18.40 -7.93
C TYR A 81 5.15 -18.38 -7.17
N LYS A 82 6.28 -18.29 -7.88
CA LYS A 82 7.60 -18.10 -7.24
C LYS A 82 7.67 -16.84 -6.39
N SER A 83 7.15 -15.72 -6.90
CA SER A 83 7.07 -14.46 -6.16
C SER A 83 6.26 -14.61 -4.86
N MET A 84 5.14 -15.35 -4.90
CA MET A 84 4.34 -15.67 -3.71
C MET A 84 5.15 -16.49 -2.69
N LEU A 85 5.88 -17.52 -3.13
CA LEU A 85 6.71 -18.34 -2.23
C LEU A 85 7.86 -17.56 -1.60
N ILE A 86 8.54 -16.70 -2.38
CA ILE A 86 9.58 -15.81 -1.86
C ILE A 86 8.99 -14.87 -0.82
N SER A 87 7.83 -14.27 -1.11
CA SER A 87 7.13 -13.40 -0.16
C SER A 87 6.75 -14.15 1.12
N LEU A 88 6.22 -15.37 1.02
CA LEU A 88 5.92 -16.21 2.18
C LEU A 88 7.18 -16.47 3.03
N ALA A 89 8.29 -16.86 2.41
CA ALA A 89 9.54 -17.13 3.12
C ALA A 89 10.02 -15.89 3.89
N LEU A 90 10.00 -14.71 3.28
CA LEU A 90 10.35 -13.46 3.95
C LEU A 90 9.41 -13.14 5.12
N HIS A 91 8.10 -13.36 4.95
CA HIS A 91 7.12 -13.14 6.03
C HIS A 91 7.29 -14.13 7.19
N LEU A 92 7.69 -15.37 6.95
CA LEU A 92 7.96 -16.35 8.00
C LEU A 92 9.20 -15.99 8.81
N ILE A 93 10.26 -15.50 8.17
CA ILE A 93 11.45 -15.01 8.89
C ILE A 93 11.11 -13.72 9.66
N LEU A 94 10.26 -12.86 9.09
CA LEU A 94 9.81 -11.63 9.75
C LEU A 94 8.91 -11.96 10.95
N LEU A 95 8.07 -12.99 10.84
CA LEU A 95 7.30 -13.53 11.97
C LEU A 95 8.24 -14.05 13.07
N MET A 96 9.34 -14.71 12.72
CA MET A 96 10.35 -15.14 13.69
C MET A 96 10.96 -13.94 14.44
N PHE A 97 11.30 -12.85 13.74
CA PHE A 97 11.73 -11.60 14.38
C PHE A 97 10.67 -11.05 15.34
N GLU A 98 9.43 -10.93 14.89
CA GLU A 98 8.32 -10.38 15.69
C GLU A 98 8.05 -11.20 16.96
N LEU A 99 8.14 -12.54 16.89
CA LEU A 99 8.01 -13.43 18.04
C LEU A 99 9.15 -13.22 19.06
N LEU A 100 10.39 -13.10 18.58
CA LEU A 100 11.54 -12.83 19.44
C LEU A 100 11.47 -11.45 20.10
N VAL A 101 10.99 -10.43 19.38
CA VAL A 101 10.75 -9.09 19.93
C VAL A 101 9.67 -9.15 21.02
N CYS A 102 8.57 -9.84 20.75
CA CYS A 102 7.48 -9.98 21.72
C CYS A 102 7.94 -10.70 22.99
N ASP A 103 8.67 -11.81 22.86
CA ASP A 103 9.24 -12.52 24.03
C ASP A 103 10.24 -11.64 24.78
N LYS A 104 11.14 -10.93 24.08
CA LYS A 104 12.12 -10.04 24.71
C LYS A 104 11.45 -8.91 25.49
N LEU A 105 10.40 -8.30 24.93
CA LEU A 105 9.68 -7.21 25.59
C LEU A 105 8.94 -7.67 26.86
N ASP A 106 8.47 -8.92 26.90
CA ASP A 106 7.72 -9.48 28.04
C ASP A 106 8.64 -10.13 29.09
N SER A 107 9.65 -10.89 28.65
CA SER A 107 10.52 -11.71 29.50
C SER A 107 11.85 -11.06 29.86
N GLY A 108 12.37 -10.16 29.01
CA GLY A 108 13.66 -9.50 29.18
C GLY A 108 14.90 -10.39 29.01
N ARG A 109 14.77 -11.68 28.69
CA ARG A 109 15.85 -12.68 28.85
C ARG A 109 16.99 -12.62 27.83
N HIS A 110 16.70 -12.25 26.58
CA HIS A 110 17.63 -12.40 25.45
C HIS A 110 18.35 -11.08 25.10
N LEU A 111 19.50 -11.13 24.43
CA LEU A 111 20.14 -9.92 23.88
C LEU A 111 19.39 -9.46 22.61
N TRP A 112 19.30 -8.16 22.39
CA TRP A 112 18.69 -7.56 21.19
C TRP A 112 19.41 -7.99 19.92
N ILE A 113 20.74 -8.17 19.93
CA ILE A 113 21.47 -8.74 18.79
C ILE A 113 20.85 -10.05 18.33
N LEU A 114 20.54 -10.98 19.24
CA LEU A 114 19.93 -12.26 18.90
C LEU A 114 18.52 -12.09 18.33
N VAL A 115 17.75 -11.16 18.91
CA VAL A 115 16.40 -10.83 18.45
C VAL A 115 16.43 -10.28 17.02
N PHE A 116 17.45 -9.49 16.66
CA PHE A 116 17.59 -8.86 15.34
C PHE A 116 18.25 -9.75 14.27
N ILE A 117 18.83 -10.91 14.61
CA ILE A 117 19.42 -11.86 13.64
C ILE A 117 18.49 -12.16 12.45
N PRO A 118 17.19 -12.51 12.65
CA PRO A 118 16.31 -12.81 11.53
C PRO A 118 16.14 -11.62 10.59
N LEU A 119 16.06 -10.41 11.14
CA LEU A 119 15.87 -9.18 10.37
C LEU A 119 17.12 -8.83 9.55
N ILE A 120 18.32 -8.99 10.14
CA ILE A 120 19.60 -8.83 9.42
C ILE A 120 19.72 -9.87 8.30
N PHE A 121 19.33 -11.12 8.57
CA PHE A 121 19.32 -12.18 7.56
C PHE A 121 18.37 -11.86 6.41
N ILE A 122 17.15 -11.38 6.71
CA ILE A 122 16.20 -10.90 5.69
C ILE A 122 16.83 -9.80 4.83
N SER A 123 17.52 -8.82 5.41
CA SER A 123 18.16 -7.75 4.65
C SER A 123 19.17 -8.25 3.62
N ILE A 124 20.01 -9.22 4.01
CA ILE A 124 21.01 -9.82 3.11
C ILE A 124 20.32 -10.60 1.98
N VAL A 125 19.34 -11.45 2.32
CA VAL A 125 18.56 -12.22 1.35
C VAL A 125 17.79 -11.28 0.40
N SER A 126 17.30 -10.15 0.92
CA SER A 126 16.53 -9.18 0.14
C SER A 126 17.32 -8.56 -1.01
N ILE A 127 18.66 -8.44 -0.90
CA ILE A 127 19.50 -7.96 -2.01
C ILE A 127 19.37 -8.89 -3.23
N ALA A 128 19.47 -10.20 -3.01
CA ALA A 128 19.32 -11.19 -4.08
C ALA A 128 17.89 -11.21 -4.64
N VAL A 129 16.88 -11.06 -3.76
CA VAL A 129 15.48 -11.00 -4.18
C VAL A 129 15.18 -9.73 -4.98
N CYS A 130 15.76 -8.58 -4.64
CA CYS A 130 15.64 -7.35 -5.42
C CYS A 130 16.16 -7.53 -6.85
N ILE A 131 17.35 -8.15 -7.01
CA ILE A 131 17.91 -8.45 -8.34
C ILE A 131 16.97 -9.36 -9.13
N TRP A 132 16.45 -10.40 -8.49
CA TRP A 132 15.48 -11.31 -9.10
C TRP A 132 14.19 -10.58 -9.49
N ALA A 133 13.66 -9.71 -8.63
CA ALA A 133 12.42 -8.98 -8.84
C ALA A 133 12.54 -7.98 -10.00
N VAL A 134 13.65 -7.23 -10.07
CA VAL A 134 13.94 -6.32 -11.20
C VAL A 134 14.01 -7.08 -12.52
N LYS A 135 14.66 -8.26 -12.54
CA LYS A 135 14.76 -9.10 -13.75
C LYS A 135 13.40 -9.59 -14.26
N HIS A 136 12.41 -9.72 -13.39
CA HIS A 136 11.08 -10.26 -13.73
C HIS A 136 9.95 -9.23 -13.62
N ASP A 137 10.28 -7.93 -13.62
CA ASP A 137 9.31 -6.81 -13.51
C ASP A 137 8.31 -6.95 -12.35
N ARG A 138 8.82 -7.38 -11.18
CA ARG A 138 8.03 -7.54 -9.96
C ARG A 138 8.22 -6.35 -9.04
N SER A 139 7.18 -5.98 -8.29
CA SER A 139 7.30 -5.03 -7.18
C SER A 139 8.09 -5.66 -6.02
N PHE A 140 9.06 -4.93 -5.47
CA PHE A 140 9.96 -5.38 -4.38
C PHE A 140 10.07 -4.35 -3.24
N GLU A 141 8.96 -3.73 -2.86
CA GLU A 141 8.94 -2.62 -1.90
C GLU A 141 9.48 -3.03 -0.51
N LEU A 142 9.07 -4.19 0.00
CA LEU A 142 9.51 -4.70 1.31
C LEU A 142 10.99 -5.10 1.28
N GLU A 143 11.40 -5.79 0.22
CA GLU A 143 12.76 -6.29 0.03
C GLU A 143 13.74 -5.12 -0.11
N LEU A 144 13.37 -4.09 -0.89
CA LEU A 144 14.16 -2.87 -0.99
C LEU A 144 14.31 -2.21 0.38
N PHE A 145 13.20 -2.07 1.12
CA PHE A 145 13.21 -1.47 2.46
C PHE A 145 14.14 -2.24 3.41
N CYS A 146 14.08 -3.57 3.43
CA CYS A 146 14.96 -4.38 4.28
C CYS A 146 16.43 -4.28 3.84
N ALA A 147 16.71 -4.30 2.54
CA ALA A 147 18.08 -4.24 2.01
C ALA A 147 18.77 -2.92 2.36
N VAL A 148 18.11 -1.77 2.15
CA VAL A 148 18.71 -0.45 2.42
C VAL A 148 18.89 -0.17 3.91
N ASN A 149 18.11 -0.83 4.78
CA ASN A 149 18.13 -0.62 6.23
C ASN A 149 18.97 -1.64 7.01
N VAL A 150 19.81 -2.45 6.35
CA VAL A 150 20.66 -3.44 7.04
C VAL A 150 21.50 -2.82 8.16
N LEU A 151 22.08 -1.65 7.91
CA LEU A 151 22.91 -0.95 8.89
C LEU A 151 22.08 -0.39 10.06
N GLN A 152 20.84 0.05 9.77
CA GLN A 152 19.90 0.50 10.80
C GLN A 152 19.61 -0.61 11.80
N PHE A 153 19.36 -1.83 11.31
CA PHE A 153 19.04 -2.98 12.14
C PHE A 153 20.22 -3.38 13.03
N ILE A 154 21.44 -3.30 12.51
CA ILE A 154 22.66 -3.55 13.29
C ILE A 154 22.83 -2.47 14.38
N PHE A 155 22.72 -1.19 14.04
CA PHE A 155 22.87 -0.11 15.01
C PHE A 155 21.80 -0.14 16.10
N LEU A 156 20.54 -0.42 15.76
CA LEU A 156 19.47 -0.58 16.74
C LEU A 156 19.78 -1.71 17.73
N ALA A 157 20.19 -2.87 17.23
CA ALA A 157 20.50 -4.01 18.09
C ALA A 157 21.64 -3.70 19.06
N LEU A 158 22.75 -3.13 18.55
CA LEU A 158 23.91 -2.75 19.36
C LEU A 158 23.56 -1.67 20.39
N ARG A 159 22.74 -0.68 20.01
CA ARG A 159 22.34 0.41 20.90
C ARG A 159 21.44 -0.10 22.01
N LEU A 160 20.45 -0.93 21.67
CA LEU A 160 19.50 -1.49 22.63
C LEU A 160 20.16 -2.44 23.63
N ASP A 161 21.25 -3.11 23.25
CA ASP A 161 22.08 -3.92 24.17
C ASP A 161 23.11 -3.09 24.97
N GLY A 162 23.25 -1.79 24.68
CA GLY A 162 24.19 -0.91 25.38
C GLY A 162 25.67 -1.08 24.97
N PHE A 163 25.96 -1.80 23.87
CA PHE A 163 27.32 -1.92 23.34
C PHE A 163 27.85 -0.61 22.75
N ILE A 164 26.95 0.24 22.23
CA ILE A 164 27.27 1.57 21.71
C ILE A 164 26.57 2.66 22.53
N SER A 165 27.32 3.70 22.88
CA SER A 165 26.84 4.84 23.68
C SER A 165 26.39 6.05 22.83
N TRP A 166 26.32 5.90 21.50
CA TRP A 166 25.97 6.99 20.57
C TRP A 166 24.57 7.55 20.79
N SER A 167 24.33 8.81 20.42
CA SER A 167 22.98 9.39 20.41
C SER A 167 22.06 8.64 19.44
N TRP A 168 20.76 8.64 19.74
CA TRP A 168 19.76 8.01 18.88
C TRP A 168 19.69 8.67 17.51
N GLU A 169 20.00 9.96 17.41
CA GLU A 169 20.18 10.66 16.13
C GLU A 169 21.21 9.96 15.22
N VAL A 170 22.37 9.56 15.77
CA VAL A 170 23.45 8.87 15.04
C VAL A 170 23.03 7.44 14.68
N VAL A 171 22.34 6.75 15.59
CA VAL A 171 21.80 5.40 15.34
C VAL A 171 20.81 5.42 14.18
N PHE A 172 20.09 6.51 13.95
CA PHE A 172 19.13 6.68 12.85
C PHE A 172 19.73 7.21 11.54
N VAL A 173 21.06 7.39 11.42
CA VAL A 173 21.74 7.85 10.18
C VAL A 173 21.33 7.09 8.92
N PRO A 174 21.25 5.74 8.90
CA PRO A 174 20.81 5.02 7.71
C PRO A 174 19.39 5.43 7.27
N LEU A 175 18.46 5.61 8.21
CA LEU A 175 17.10 6.08 7.90
C LEU A 175 17.10 7.55 7.45
N TRP A 176 17.95 8.42 8.02
CA TRP A 176 18.07 9.82 7.55
C TRP A 176 18.44 9.88 6.07
N ILE A 177 19.37 9.03 5.62
CA ILE A 177 19.78 8.96 4.21
C ILE A 177 18.59 8.58 3.32
N VAL A 178 17.81 7.56 3.71
CA VAL A 178 16.60 7.14 2.98
C VAL A 178 15.57 8.28 2.95
N MET A 179 15.38 8.97 4.07
CA MET A 179 14.45 10.10 4.16
C MET A 179 14.88 11.29 3.31
N CYS A 180 16.17 11.62 3.28
CA CYS A 180 16.72 12.66 2.41
C CYS A 180 16.48 12.33 0.93
N LEU A 181 16.73 11.09 0.51
CA LEU A 181 16.45 10.64 -0.86
C LEU A 181 14.95 10.74 -1.19
N SER A 182 14.10 10.31 -0.26
CA SER A 182 12.64 10.39 -0.43
C SER A 182 12.15 11.84 -0.55
N LEU A 183 12.76 12.78 0.19
CA LEU A 183 12.43 14.20 0.12
C LEU A 183 12.78 14.80 -1.26
N VAL A 184 13.93 14.41 -1.83
CA VAL A 184 14.28 14.77 -3.21
C VAL A 184 13.23 14.23 -4.20
N GLY A 185 12.77 12.99 -4.01
CA GLY A 185 11.68 12.40 -4.79
C GLY A 185 10.37 13.19 -4.68
N VAL A 186 9.98 13.60 -3.47
CA VAL A 186 8.79 14.44 -3.24
C VAL A 186 8.93 15.76 -3.98
N LEU A 187 10.07 16.45 -3.84
CA LEU A 187 10.33 17.71 -4.55
C LEU A 187 10.21 17.55 -6.06
N TYR A 188 10.77 16.47 -6.62
CA TYR A 188 10.63 16.16 -8.03
C TYR A 188 9.14 16.01 -8.43
N THR A 189 8.34 15.27 -7.66
CA THR A 189 6.92 15.09 -7.96
C THR A 189 6.11 16.37 -7.85
N ILE A 190 6.44 17.26 -6.90
CA ILE A 190 5.82 18.59 -6.77
C ILE A 190 6.16 19.47 -7.97
N ILE A 191 7.43 19.53 -8.36
CA ILE A 191 7.88 20.30 -9.54
C ILE A 191 7.18 19.77 -10.80
N PHE A 192 7.15 18.45 -10.98
CA PHE A 192 6.49 17.81 -12.12
C PHE A 192 4.99 18.14 -12.15
N ALA A 193 4.29 18.04 -11.01
CA ALA A 193 2.89 18.43 -10.91
C ALA A 193 2.68 19.93 -11.22
N ALA A 194 3.58 20.81 -10.76
CA ALA A 194 3.51 22.24 -11.03
C ALA A 194 3.73 22.57 -12.53
N ILE A 195 4.62 21.86 -13.21
CA ILE A 195 4.83 22.00 -14.66
C ILE A 195 3.57 21.58 -15.41
N LEU A 196 3.02 20.39 -15.10
CA LEU A 196 1.80 19.89 -15.75
C LEU A 196 0.56 20.75 -15.46
N LEU A 197 0.52 21.46 -14.33
CA LEU A 197 -0.54 22.43 -14.03
C LEU A 197 -0.46 23.67 -14.93
N ARG A 198 0.74 24.05 -15.39
CA ARG A 198 0.97 25.22 -16.24
C ARG A 198 0.89 24.91 -17.73
N THR A 199 1.07 23.66 -18.14
CA THR A 199 0.99 23.25 -19.55
C THR A 199 -0.49 23.09 -19.98
N PRO A 200 -1.01 23.93 -20.89
CA PRO A 200 -2.43 23.94 -21.25
C PRO A 200 -2.87 22.71 -22.07
N GLU A 201 -1.94 22.03 -22.75
CA GLU A 201 -2.20 20.91 -23.66
C GLU A 201 -2.33 19.53 -22.96
N VAL A 202 -2.29 19.48 -21.63
CA VAL A 202 -2.30 18.22 -20.88
C VAL A 202 -3.72 17.83 -20.47
N ASN A 203 -4.07 16.54 -20.68
CA ASN A 203 -5.35 15.98 -20.26
C ASN A 203 -5.64 16.27 -18.77
N ALA A 204 -6.84 16.79 -18.48
CA ALA A 204 -7.27 17.17 -17.13
C ALA A 204 -7.18 16.01 -16.12
N GLN A 205 -7.37 14.77 -16.58
CA GLN A 205 -7.23 13.57 -15.75
C GLN A 205 -5.78 13.33 -15.32
N GLN A 206 -4.82 13.46 -16.23
CA GLN A 206 -3.39 13.28 -15.94
C GLN A 206 -2.87 14.37 -14.99
N ARG A 207 -3.34 15.60 -15.17
CA ARG A 207 -3.04 16.73 -14.26
C ARG A 207 -3.54 16.47 -12.85
N LYS A 208 -4.79 16.01 -12.71
CA LYS A 208 -5.37 15.65 -11.41
C LYS A 208 -4.62 14.51 -10.74
N SER A 209 -4.28 13.45 -11.48
CA SER A 209 -3.54 12.29 -10.96
C SER A 209 -2.12 12.68 -10.47
N SER A 210 -1.41 13.51 -11.24
CA SER A 210 -0.08 13.98 -10.88
C SER A 210 -0.12 14.85 -9.62
N PHE A 211 -1.10 15.74 -9.50
CA PHE A 211 -1.32 16.56 -8.31
C PHE A 211 -1.68 15.71 -7.08
N GLN A 212 -2.58 14.73 -7.24
CA GLN A 212 -2.93 13.79 -6.15
C GLN A 212 -1.73 12.97 -5.69
N SER A 213 -0.87 12.53 -6.61
CA SER A 213 0.35 11.79 -6.29
C SER A 213 1.35 12.66 -5.52
N ALA A 214 1.57 13.90 -5.96
CA ALA A 214 2.45 14.85 -5.27
C ALA A 214 1.97 15.16 -3.84
N LEU A 215 0.66 15.39 -3.67
CA LEU A 215 0.06 15.55 -2.34
C LEU A 215 0.24 14.29 -1.49
N GLY A 216 -0.06 13.11 -2.04
CA GLY A 216 0.09 11.83 -1.34
C GLY A 216 1.51 11.62 -0.82
N TYR A 217 2.54 11.84 -1.66
CA TYR A 217 3.93 11.69 -1.22
C TYR A 217 4.35 12.75 -0.20
N THR A 218 3.82 13.97 -0.29
CA THR A 218 4.08 15.03 0.69
C THR A 218 3.54 14.67 2.07
N PHE A 219 2.27 14.23 2.14
CA PHE A 219 1.64 13.77 3.39
C PHE A 219 2.14 12.42 3.88
N LEU A 220 2.92 11.71 3.08
CA LEU A 220 3.61 10.48 3.49
C LEU A 220 4.97 10.80 4.11
N VAL A 221 5.85 11.50 3.38
CA VAL A 221 7.26 11.65 3.73
C VAL A 221 7.48 12.66 4.85
N ILE A 222 6.81 13.82 4.80
CA ILE A 222 7.02 14.89 5.79
C ILE A 222 6.63 14.40 7.19
N PRO A 223 5.46 13.77 7.42
CA PRO A 223 5.12 13.32 8.76
C PRO A 223 6.00 12.16 9.27
N ILE A 224 6.51 11.28 8.38
CA ILE A 224 7.52 10.28 8.77
C ILE A 224 8.81 10.96 9.25
N LEU A 225 9.26 12.00 8.54
CA LEU A 225 10.46 12.75 8.93
C LEU A 225 10.27 13.41 10.31
N ILE A 226 9.13 14.07 10.52
CA ILE A 226 8.79 14.69 11.81
C ILE A 226 8.76 13.63 12.92
N PHE A 227 8.13 12.47 12.69
CA PHE A 227 8.12 11.36 13.62
C PHE A 227 9.54 10.90 13.97
N GLN A 228 10.42 10.75 12.97
CA GLN A 228 11.80 10.30 13.18
C GLN A 228 12.59 11.30 14.05
N VAL A 229 12.44 12.60 13.81
CA VAL A 229 13.08 13.66 14.62
C VAL A 229 12.57 13.62 16.06
N LEU A 230 11.25 13.57 16.24
CA LEU A 230 10.64 13.51 17.57
C LEU A 230 11.03 12.25 18.33
N LEU A 231 11.15 11.11 17.64
CA LEU A 231 11.55 9.85 18.23
C LEU A 231 13.01 9.88 18.69
N ALA A 232 13.93 10.38 17.85
CA ALA A 232 15.34 10.49 18.20
C ALA A 232 15.52 11.33 19.47
N ASN A 233 14.97 12.54 19.49
CA ASN A 233 15.07 13.47 20.61
C ASN A 233 14.40 12.93 21.88
N LYS A 234 13.29 12.21 21.73
CA LYS A 234 12.64 11.57 22.88
C LYS A 234 13.50 10.44 23.45
N LEU A 235 14.12 9.63 22.60
CA LEU A 235 14.97 8.52 23.04
C LEU A 235 16.29 9.00 23.65
N ASP A 236 16.81 10.15 23.20
CA ASP A 236 17.97 10.83 23.81
C ASP A 236 17.63 11.57 25.13
N GLY A 237 16.33 11.76 25.42
CA GLY A 237 15.84 12.35 26.67
C GLY A 237 15.67 13.87 26.63
N ASP A 238 15.82 14.49 25.46
CA ASP A 238 15.71 15.95 25.27
C ASP A 238 14.25 16.44 25.36
N ILE A 239 13.28 15.56 25.07
CA ILE A 239 11.86 15.92 24.99
C ILE A 239 11.03 15.06 25.95
N LYS A 240 10.23 15.71 26.81
CA LYS A 240 9.28 15.07 27.76
C LYS A 240 7.86 14.94 27.19
N MET A 241 7.71 14.50 25.95
CA MET A 241 6.41 14.24 25.32
C MET A 241 6.00 12.78 25.50
N SER A 242 4.70 12.48 25.41
CA SER A 242 4.21 11.09 25.39
C SER A 242 4.58 10.39 24.07
N TYR A 243 4.70 9.06 24.07
CA TYR A 243 5.00 8.27 22.87
C TYR A 243 3.86 8.36 21.85
N THR A 244 2.63 8.50 22.33
CA THR A 244 1.46 8.76 21.49
C THR A 244 1.56 10.10 20.75
N ALA A 245 2.03 11.16 21.42
CA ALA A 245 2.26 12.46 20.79
C ALA A 245 3.40 12.38 19.76
N VAL A 246 4.50 11.68 20.08
CA VAL A 246 5.61 11.43 19.15
C VAL A 246 5.14 10.66 17.93
N ALA A 247 4.29 9.64 18.09
CA ALA A 247 3.75 8.82 17.00
C ALA A 247 2.66 9.52 16.16
N SER A 248 2.13 10.66 16.61
CA SER A 248 1.01 11.33 15.94
C SER A 248 1.24 11.72 14.48
N PRO A 249 2.43 12.20 14.06
CA PRO A 249 2.70 12.47 12.64
C PRO A 249 2.67 11.19 11.81
N LEU A 250 3.14 10.08 12.36
CA LEU A 250 3.19 8.79 11.67
C LEU A 250 1.79 8.25 11.34
N PHE A 251 0.79 8.54 12.18
CA PHE A 251 -0.60 8.20 11.89
C PHE A 251 -1.11 8.88 10.61
N ILE A 252 -0.70 10.12 10.33
CA ILE A 252 -1.05 10.84 9.10
C ILE A 252 -0.50 10.10 7.88
N SER A 253 0.75 9.64 7.95
CA SER A 253 1.37 8.86 6.86
C SER A 253 0.67 7.53 6.63
N PHE A 254 0.29 6.81 7.69
CA PHE A 254 -0.46 5.55 7.54
C PHE A 254 -1.87 5.76 7.00
N ILE A 255 -2.59 6.79 7.44
CA ILE A 255 -3.89 7.15 6.88
C ILE A 255 -3.75 7.48 5.39
N THR A 256 -2.70 8.22 5.03
CA THR A 256 -2.40 8.55 3.62
C THR A 256 -2.13 7.29 2.80
N LEU A 257 -1.34 6.34 3.32
CA LEU A 257 -1.10 5.04 2.68
C LEU A 257 -2.37 4.20 2.51
N ILE A 258 -3.26 4.22 3.51
CA ILE A 258 -4.57 3.56 3.43
C ILE A 258 -5.41 4.19 2.32
N ILE A 259 -5.47 5.52 2.24
CA ILE A 259 -6.20 6.22 1.17
C ILE A 259 -5.59 5.92 -0.20
N MET A 260 -4.26 5.90 -0.32
CA MET A 260 -3.56 5.59 -1.57
C MET A 260 -3.77 4.14 -2.03
N SER A 261 -4.11 3.21 -1.12
CA SER A 261 -4.38 1.81 -1.49
C SER A 261 -5.62 1.64 -2.38
N PHE A 262 -6.53 2.62 -2.41
CA PHE A 262 -7.71 2.64 -3.30
C PHE A 262 -7.41 3.11 -4.72
N ASN A 263 -6.23 3.66 -4.97
CA ASN A 263 -5.77 4.12 -6.29
C ASN A 263 -4.47 3.40 -6.71
N ALA A 264 -4.20 2.25 -6.12
CA ALA A 264 -2.95 1.52 -6.33
C ALA A 264 -3.17 0.45 -7.39
N LYS A 265 -2.21 0.27 -8.31
CA LYS A 265 -2.25 -0.82 -9.30
C LYS A 265 -2.53 -2.15 -8.59
N SER A 266 -3.42 -2.95 -9.18
CA SER A 266 -3.81 -4.28 -8.68
C SER A 266 -2.58 -5.09 -8.29
N GLY A 267 -2.61 -5.62 -7.07
CA GLY A 267 -1.49 -6.30 -6.43
C GLY A 267 -1.17 -7.66 -7.03
N ASN A 268 -0.52 -8.53 -6.26
CA ASN A 268 -0.16 -9.85 -6.75
C ASN A 268 -1.42 -10.67 -7.13
N LYS A 269 -1.57 -11.01 -8.42
CA LYS A 269 -2.64 -11.85 -9.02
C LYS A 269 -2.71 -13.29 -8.48
N TRP A 270 -1.93 -13.61 -7.46
CA TRP A 270 -1.87 -14.90 -6.78
C TRP A 270 -2.35 -14.84 -5.33
N TRP A 271 -2.93 -13.71 -4.92
CA TRP A 271 -3.57 -13.61 -3.63
C TRP A 271 -4.67 -14.68 -3.48
N PHE A 272 -4.53 -15.58 -2.50
CA PHE A 272 -5.45 -16.73 -2.32
C PHE A 272 -5.61 -17.57 -3.60
N GLY A 273 -4.65 -17.52 -4.53
CA GLY A 273 -4.77 -18.14 -5.86
C GLY A 273 -5.88 -17.56 -6.74
N ILE A 274 -6.42 -16.38 -6.40
CA ILE A 274 -7.44 -15.68 -7.17
C ILE A 274 -6.78 -15.06 -8.40
N ARG A 275 -7.03 -15.64 -9.58
CA ARG A 275 -6.50 -15.18 -10.89
C ARG A 275 -7.14 -13.91 -11.45
N LYS A 276 -8.14 -13.36 -10.75
CA LYS A 276 -8.86 -12.14 -11.12
C LYS A 276 -8.53 -11.02 -10.12
N ASP A 277 -8.80 -9.77 -10.50
CA ASP A 277 -8.69 -8.66 -9.54
C ASP A 277 -9.63 -8.92 -8.36
N PHE A 278 -9.17 -8.71 -7.14
CA PHE A 278 -9.89 -9.08 -5.92
C PHE A 278 -11.31 -8.52 -5.88
N CYS A 279 -11.51 -7.28 -6.31
CA CYS A 279 -12.84 -6.68 -6.37
C CYS A 279 -13.73 -7.30 -7.44
N SER A 280 -13.18 -7.71 -8.59
CA SER A 280 -13.95 -8.47 -9.58
C SER A 280 -14.34 -9.86 -9.05
N PHE A 281 -13.49 -10.49 -8.24
CA PHE A 281 -13.82 -11.72 -7.54
C PHE A 281 -14.95 -11.50 -6.52
N ILE A 282 -14.85 -10.48 -5.66
CA ILE A 282 -15.91 -10.13 -4.70
C ILE A 282 -17.22 -9.82 -5.42
N LEU A 283 -17.22 -8.99 -6.46
CA LEU A 283 -18.43 -8.68 -7.22
C LEU A 283 -19.03 -9.94 -7.86
N SER A 284 -18.21 -10.87 -8.35
CA SER A 284 -18.69 -12.15 -8.86
C SER A 284 -19.21 -13.11 -7.78
N ALA A 285 -18.68 -13.02 -6.55
CA ALA A 285 -19.10 -13.86 -5.43
C ALA A 285 -20.35 -13.31 -4.72
N PHE A 286 -20.59 -12.00 -4.78
CA PHE A 286 -21.71 -11.31 -4.15
C PHE A 286 -22.58 -10.57 -5.19
N PRO A 287 -23.60 -11.23 -5.78
CA PRO A 287 -24.42 -10.65 -6.85
C PRO A 287 -25.16 -9.38 -6.43
N LEU A 288 -25.55 -9.26 -5.15
CA LEU A 288 -26.15 -8.04 -4.62
C LEU A 288 -25.19 -6.83 -4.72
N LEU A 289 -23.90 -7.03 -4.45
CA LEU A 289 -22.91 -5.96 -4.53
C LEU A 289 -22.58 -5.62 -6.00
N GLN A 290 -22.72 -6.60 -6.90
CA GLN A 290 -22.60 -6.39 -8.34
C GLN A 290 -23.71 -5.49 -8.90
N GLU A 291 -24.95 -5.65 -8.43
CA GLU A 291 -26.05 -4.75 -8.79
C GLU A 291 -25.78 -3.30 -8.35
N TYR A 292 -25.26 -3.10 -7.14
CA TYR A 292 -24.86 -1.75 -6.67
C TYR A 292 -23.69 -1.16 -7.46
N GLY A 293 -22.71 -1.98 -7.85
CA GLY A 293 -21.55 -1.55 -8.63
C GLY A 293 -21.87 -1.18 -10.09
N ASN A 294 -22.93 -1.77 -10.66
CA ASN A 294 -23.39 -1.50 -12.03
C ASN A 294 -24.22 -0.21 -12.17
N ILE A 295 -24.60 0.44 -11.07
CA ILE A 295 -25.29 1.73 -11.09
C ILE A 295 -24.22 2.83 -11.28
N SER A 296 -23.92 3.17 -12.53
CA SER A 296 -23.14 4.36 -12.84
C SER A 296 -24.06 5.58 -12.93
N TYR A 297 -23.88 6.54 -12.02
CA TYR A 297 -24.56 7.83 -12.12
C TYR A 297 -23.85 8.69 -13.16
N THR A 298 -24.36 8.73 -14.38
CA THR A 298 -24.00 9.76 -15.36
C THR A 298 -24.71 11.05 -14.95
N SER A 299 -24.00 11.92 -14.23
CA SER A 299 -24.48 13.30 -14.03
C SER A 299 -24.28 14.05 -15.34
N GLU A 300 -25.24 13.97 -16.26
CA GLU A 300 -25.31 14.92 -17.37
C GLU A 300 -25.49 16.32 -16.78
N PRO A 301 -24.57 17.28 -17.03
CA PRO A 301 -24.88 18.67 -16.77
C PRO A 301 -26.00 19.05 -17.74
N ARG A 302 -27.21 19.28 -17.23
CA ARG A 302 -28.23 20.02 -17.98
C ARG A 302 -27.68 21.41 -18.24
N ILE A 303 -27.03 21.59 -19.39
CA ILE A 303 -26.77 22.92 -19.95
C ILE A 303 -28.15 23.40 -20.39
N ASN A 304 -28.83 24.13 -19.51
CA ASN A 304 -29.94 24.98 -19.90
C ASN A 304 -29.44 25.88 -21.02
N GLY A 305 -30.10 25.76 -22.18
CA GLY A 305 -29.78 26.56 -23.34
C GLY A 305 -29.89 28.04 -23.02
N LEU A 306 -28.87 28.79 -23.42
CA LEU A 306 -28.93 30.09 -24.08
C LEU A 306 -27.50 30.61 -24.15
N GLU A 307 -27.10 31.00 -25.35
CA GLU A 307 -25.86 31.69 -25.77
C GLU A 307 -24.89 30.84 -26.58
N MET A 308 -25.13 30.82 -27.89
CA MET A 308 -24.11 31.12 -28.92
C MET A 308 -24.85 31.37 -30.25
N GLN A 309 -25.30 32.60 -30.43
CA GLN A 309 -25.48 33.17 -31.76
C GLN A 309 -24.12 33.74 -32.20
N GLN A 310 -23.64 33.25 -33.35
CA GLN A 310 -22.59 33.78 -34.25
C GLN A 310 -21.42 32.83 -34.46
N GLN A 311 -21.57 31.93 -35.45
CA GLN A 311 -20.83 32.02 -36.72
C GLN A 311 -21.22 30.83 -37.62
N ASN A 312 -21.70 31.16 -38.83
CA ASN A 312 -21.56 30.47 -40.12
C ASN A 312 -21.08 28.99 -40.09
N GLU A 313 -21.80 28.01 -40.65
CA GLU A 313 -22.04 27.89 -42.08
C GLU A 313 -23.12 26.84 -42.42
N LYS A 314 -23.74 27.03 -43.58
CA LYS A 314 -24.88 26.29 -44.15
C LYS A 314 -24.60 24.79 -44.35
N VAL A 315 -25.45 23.90 -43.82
CA VAL A 315 -25.83 22.63 -44.48
C VAL A 315 -27.29 22.29 -44.14
N ASP A 316 -28.00 21.83 -45.17
CA ASP A 316 -29.44 21.60 -45.29
C ASP A 316 -30.15 20.88 -44.13
N VAL A 317 -31.28 21.45 -43.74
CA VAL A 317 -32.34 20.81 -42.95
C VAL A 317 -33.33 20.19 -43.92
N ARG A 318 -33.45 18.86 -43.96
CA ARG A 318 -34.71 18.17 -44.26
C ARG A 318 -34.70 16.71 -43.77
N ASN A 319 -35.67 16.43 -42.91
CA ASN A 319 -36.20 15.10 -42.54
C ASN A 319 -35.40 14.23 -41.56
N ILE A 320 -35.56 14.49 -40.26
CA ILE A 320 -35.61 13.40 -39.26
C ILE A 320 -36.89 13.56 -38.43
N LYS A 321 -37.72 12.52 -38.47
CA LYS A 321 -39.05 12.44 -37.86
C LYS A 321 -38.96 12.55 -36.33
N LYS A 322 -39.88 13.31 -35.73
CA LYS A 322 -40.12 13.47 -34.27
C LYS A 322 -40.61 12.18 -33.57
N ALA A 323 -40.09 11.00 -33.92
CA ALA A 323 -40.58 9.72 -33.40
C ALA A 323 -39.64 9.01 -32.42
N ASP A 324 -38.41 9.48 -32.21
CA ASP A 324 -37.42 8.79 -31.35
C ASP A 324 -37.29 9.34 -29.92
N LEU A 325 -38.09 10.33 -29.52
CA LEU A 325 -38.03 10.93 -28.18
C LEU A 325 -38.83 10.18 -27.09
N LEU A 326 -39.46 9.05 -27.43
CA LEU A 326 -40.36 8.32 -26.51
C LEU A 326 -40.05 6.83 -26.35
N LYS A 327 -38.86 6.35 -26.74
CA LYS A 327 -38.49 4.97 -26.42
C LYS A 327 -38.02 4.87 -24.96
N PRO A 328 -38.65 4.01 -24.13
CA PRO A 328 -38.12 3.71 -22.81
C PRO A 328 -36.75 3.03 -22.96
N VAL A 329 -35.80 3.45 -22.12
CA VAL A 329 -34.44 2.90 -22.07
C VAL A 329 -34.54 1.44 -21.61
N LEU A 330 -34.32 0.51 -22.52
CA LEU A 330 -34.18 -0.91 -22.21
C LEU A 330 -32.73 -1.21 -21.83
N PRO A 331 -32.47 -1.98 -20.77
CA PRO A 331 -31.13 -2.43 -20.43
C PRO A 331 -30.58 -3.32 -21.55
N ILE A 332 -29.36 -3.03 -21.99
CA ILE A 332 -28.64 -3.87 -22.96
C ILE A 332 -28.22 -5.14 -22.21
N ILE A 333 -29.00 -6.21 -22.35
CA ILE A 333 -28.59 -7.55 -21.95
C ILE A 333 -27.88 -8.16 -23.16
N SER A 334 -26.56 -8.04 -23.23
CA SER A 334 -25.75 -8.83 -24.17
C SER A 334 -25.67 -10.26 -23.64
N ILE A 335 -26.60 -11.11 -24.07
CA ILE A 335 -26.47 -12.56 -23.93
C ILE A 335 -25.52 -13.00 -25.05
N GLU A 336 -24.25 -13.24 -24.71
CA GLU A 336 -23.39 -14.05 -25.58
C GLU A 336 -23.95 -15.48 -25.55
N LEU A 337 -24.50 -15.93 -26.68
CA LEU A 337 -24.73 -17.35 -26.91
C LEU A 337 -23.39 -18.02 -27.27
N PRO A 338 -23.16 -19.27 -26.82
CA PRO A 338 -21.99 -20.03 -27.19
C PRO A 338 -22.17 -20.60 -28.61
N ASP A 339 -21.10 -20.52 -29.41
CA ASP A 339 -20.79 -21.51 -30.45
C ASP A 339 -19.60 -22.36 -29.99
#